data_AF-A0A1C6GRT3-F1
#
_entry.id   AF-A0A1C6GRT3-F1
#
_cell.length_a   1.000
_cell.length_b   1.000
_cell.length_c   1.000
_cell.angle_alpha   90.00
_cell.angle_beta   90.00
_cell.angle_gamma   90.00
#
_symmetry.space_group_name_H-M   'P 1'
#
loop_
_entity.id
_entity.type
_entity.pdbx_description
1 polymer ?
#
loop_
_entity_poly.entity_id
_entity_poly.type
_entity_poly.pdbx_seq_one_letter_code
_entity_poly.pdbx_strand_id
1 'polypeptide(L)'
;MGITEQEAIKELQTRDEIFVAYSQATKLPYVICDQESFNDQVWVFATEEEIKAFGKKKLEDKILLMGMKYEKKDYPRFYGTLYAIGVNSVVWVDGENQIEVELTRIARQADFSQLEPKKQPLFNSTLQLSGIYFMQELRRPIKKEERTVNLREMEEELIVNLKKSEFLVAMATDPEDPTKVNIPYLKNKQGDILQPAFTDVMEFDKFARGKKLRAAKVPFAKLPGLIINQAKAFVINPMGFNLILDRVQLGKILGVEIPPASVPAESAPAAAATQETKASEGEVKAEEAPAAETPVQ
;
A
#
# COMPACT_ATOMS: atom_id res chain seq x y z
N MET A 1 4.62 17.25 33.48
CA MET A 1 4.63 18.18 32.34
C MET A 1 4.68 17.32 31.11
N GLY A 2 3.74 17.51 30.17
CA GLY A 2 3.73 16.74 28.93
C GLY A 2 4.91 17.11 28.04
N ILE A 3 5.29 16.20 27.13
CA ILE A 3 6.32 16.47 26.12
C ILE A 3 5.96 17.71 25.28
N THR A 4 6.94 18.55 24.99
CA THR A 4 6.75 19.68 24.07
C THR A 4 6.87 19.22 22.62
N GLU A 5 6.30 20.00 21.70
CA GLU A 5 6.43 19.71 20.26
C GLU A 5 7.89 19.69 19.78
N GLN A 6 8.73 20.58 20.32
CA GLN A 6 10.16 20.61 19.97
C GLN A 6 10.90 19.36 20.44
N GLU A 7 10.56 18.84 21.61
CA GLU A 7 11.12 17.58 22.11
C GLU A 7 10.66 16.40 21.24
N ALA A 8 9.38 16.34 20.88
CA ALA A 8 8.86 15.29 19.99
C ALA A 8 9.49 15.32 18.59
N ILE A 9 9.69 16.51 18.01
CA ILE A 9 10.44 16.68 16.75
C ILE A 9 11.85 16.11 16.89
N LYS A 10 12.53 16.42 18.00
CA LYS A 10 13.89 15.95 18.25
C LYS A 10 13.93 14.43 18.40
N GLU A 11 12.99 13.84 19.13
CA GLU A 11 12.85 12.38 19.25
C GLU A 11 12.65 11.74 17.87
N LEU A 12 11.64 12.19 17.12
CA LEU A 12 11.36 11.71 15.77
C LEU A 12 12.57 11.85 14.83
N GLN A 13 13.41 12.88 14.97
CA GLN A 13 14.58 13.07 14.13
C GLN A 13 15.81 12.27 14.56
N THR A 14 15.97 12.01 15.87
CA THR A 14 17.29 11.63 16.41
C THR A 14 17.34 10.34 17.19
N ARG A 15 16.18 9.82 17.64
CA ARG A 15 16.08 8.56 18.39
C ARG A 15 16.69 7.40 17.58
N ASP A 16 17.23 6.40 18.29
CA ASP A 16 17.90 5.28 17.63
C ASP A 16 16.91 4.37 16.90
N GLU A 17 15.75 4.15 17.52
CA GLU A 17 14.67 3.35 16.97
C GLU A 17 13.29 3.91 17.31
N ILE A 18 12.37 3.75 16.36
CA ILE A 18 10.94 4.07 16.49
C ILE A 18 10.11 2.91 15.94
N PHE A 19 8.88 2.81 16.40
CA PHE A 19 7.95 1.77 15.99
C PHE A 19 6.74 2.42 15.31
N VAL A 20 6.35 1.91 14.14
CA VAL A 20 5.29 2.52 13.33
C VAL A 20 4.18 1.52 13.08
N ALA A 21 2.93 1.96 13.28
CA ALA A 21 1.76 1.14 12.99
C ALA A 21 1.55 0.99 11.47
N TYR A 22 1.57 -0.24 10.99
CA TYR A 22 1.31 -0.60 9.59
C TYR A 22 0.00 -1.36 9.48
N SER A 23 -0.79 -1.07 8.45
CA SER A 23 -2.01 -1.82 8.18
C SER A 23 -1.69 -3.15 7.51
N GLN A 24 -2.26 -4.25 8.02
CA GLN A 24 -2.17 -5.54 7.34
C GLN A 24 -2.87 -5.55 5.99
N ALA A 25 -3.90 -4.72 5.82
CA ALA A 25 -4.69 -4.61 4.61
C ALA A 25 -3.92 -3.97 3.45
N THR A 26 -3.02 -3.03 3.74
CA THR A 26 -2.32 -2.24 2.71
C THR A 26 -0.81 -2.40 2.70
N LYS A 27 -0.22 -3.03 3.73
CA LYS A 27 1.24 -3.15 3.91
C LYS A 27 1.97 -1.79 3.93
N LEU A 28 1.23 -0.71 4.18
CA LEU A 28 1.68 0.66 4.31
C LEU A 28 1.41 1.14 5.74
N PRO A 29 2.00 2.28 6.17
CA PRO A 29 1.61 2.93 7.42
C PRO A 29 0.09 3.02 7.54
N TYR A 30 -0.45 2.72 8.72
CA TYR A 30 -1.86 2.85 9.00
C TYR A 30 -2.21 4.33 9.09
N VAL A 31 -3.05 4.81 8.17
CA VAL A 31 -3.40 6.22 8.06
C VAL A 31 -4.81 6.46 8.62
N ILE A 32 -4.96 7.53 9.40
CA ILE A 32 -6.24 7.99 9.94
C ILE A 32 -6.42 9.46 9.58
N CYS A 33 -7.58 9.82 9.03
CA CYS A 33 -7.98 11.21 8.90
C CYS A 33 -8.60 11.66 10.23
N ASP A 34 -7.91 12.54 10.93
CA ASP A 34 -8.42 13.10 12.18
C ASP A 34 -9.61 14.03 11.92
N GLN A 35 -10.65 13.92 12.75
CA GLN A 35 -11.93 14.59 12.49
C GLN A 35 -11.90 16.08 12.89
N GLU A 36 -10.94 16.50 13.71
CA GLU A 36 -10.84 17.89 14.19
C GLU A 36 -9.86 18.70 13.33
N SER A 37 -8.66 18.16 13.13
CA SER A 37 -7.59 18.81 12.37
C SER A 37 -7.68 18.56 10.86
N PHE A 38 -8.42 17.52 10.43
CA PHE A 38 -8.42 17.02 9.04
C PHE A 38 -7.04 16.59 8.54
N ASN A 39 -6.12 16.33 9.45
CA ASN A 39 -4.79 15.84 9.11
C ASN A 39 -4.82 14.34 8.81
N ASP A 40 -4.03 13.93 7.83
CA ASP A 40 -3.79 12.53 7.48
C ASP A 40 -2.62 12.03 8.35
N GLN A 41 -2.95 11.30 9.41
CA GLN A 41 -2.04 10.99 10.50
C GLN A 41 -1.49 9.56 10.40
N VAL A 42 -0.23 9.39 10.77
CA VAL A 42 0.36 8.09 11.11
C VAL A 42 0.84 8.07 12.55
N TRP A 43 0.75 6.92 13.20
CA TRP A 43 1.10 6.76 14.61
C TRP A 43 2.49 6.11 14.76
N VAL A 44 3.35 6.79 15.51
CA VAL A 44 4.74 6.42 15.76
C VAL A 44 4.97 6.37 17.27
N PHE A 45 5.60 5.29 17.72
CA PHE A 45 5.74 4.94 19.13
C PHE A 45 7.22 4.84 19.51
N ALA A 46 7.50 5.21 20.75
CA ALA A 46 8.83 5.19 21.33
C ALA A 46 9.34 3.77 21.66
N THR A 47 8.41 2.83 21.90
CA THR A 47 8.69 1.46 22.33
C THR A 47 7.85 0.40 21.61
N GLU A 48 8.28 -0.86 21.67
CA GLU A 48 7.56 -1.99 21.08
C GLU A 48 6.29 -2.33 21.88
N GLU A 49 6.30 -2.11 23.19
CA GLU A 49 5.17 -2.34 24.10
C GLU A 49 3.99 -1.44 23.77
N GLU A 50 4.24 -0.17 23.47
CA GLU A 50 3.21 0.82 23.16
C GLU A 50 2.49 0.49 21.85
N ILE A 51 3.24 0.16 20.80
CA ILE A 51 2.63 -0.23 19.52
C ILE A 51 1.85 -1.55 19.65
N LYS A 52 2.29 -2.48 20.49
CA LYS A 52 1.54 -3.71 20.81
C LYS A 52 0.24 -3.37 21.54
N ALA A 53 0.27 -2.46 22.52
CA ALA A 53 -0.92 -2.00 23.23
C ALA A 53 -1.91 -1.29 22.28
N PHE A 54 -1.41 -0.41 21.42
CA PHE A 54 -2.20 0.25 20.38
C PHE A 54 -2.82 -0.76 19.41
N GLY A 55 -2.04 -1.75 18.95
CA GLY A 55 -2.51 -2.83 18.10
C GLY A 55 -3.63 -3.66 18.75
N LYS A 56 -3.53 -3.97 20.05
CA LYS A 56 -4.59 -4.65 20.80
C LYS A 56 -5.88 -3.84 20.86
N LYS A 57 -5.78 -2.54 21.16
CA LYS A 57 -6.95 -1.64 21.15
C LYS A 57 -7.61 -1.59 19.77
N LYS A 58 -6.82 -1.49 18.71
CA LYS A 58 -7.31 -1.48 17.32
C LYS A 58 -7.89 -2.83 16.88
N LEU A 59 -7.46 -3.93 17.49
CA LEU A 59 -8.04 -5.25 17.23
C LEU A 59 -9.49 -5.38 17.73
N GLU A 60 -9.89 -4.63 18.77
CA GLU A 60 -11.29 -4.57 19.23
C GLU A 60 -12.20 -4.03 18.12
N ASP A 61 -11.69 -3.03 17.38
CA ASP A 61 -12.30 -2.51 16.16
C ASP A 61 -12.06 -3.45 14.96
N LYS A 62 -11.49 -4.64 15.12
CA LYS A 62 -11.09 -5.53 14.02
C LYS A 62 -10.14 -4.89 13.01
N ILE A 63 -9.39 -3.86 13.40
CA ILE A 63 -8.35 -3.24 12.58
C ILE A 63 -7.05 -4.00 12.82
N LEU A 64 -6.62 -4.75 11.80
CA LEU A 64 -5.43 -5.59 11.88
C LEU A 64 -4.17 -4.77 11.57
N LEU A 65 -3.34 -4.56 12.58
CA LEU A 65 -2.08 -3.83 12.47
C LEU A 65 -0.86 -4.73 12.58
N MET A 66 0.28 -4.24 12.13
CA MET A 66 1.63 -4.79 12.33
C MET A 66 2.51 -3.67 12.86
N GLY A 67 3.43 -4.00 13.78
CA GLY A 67 4.48 -3.07 14.18
C GLY A 67 5.69 -3.17 13.27
N MET A 68 6.13 -2.05 12.71
CA MET A 68 7.38 -1.95 11.96
C MET A 68 8.41 -1.16 12.76
N LYS A 69 9.57 -1.74 12.99
CA LYS A 69 10.71 -1.07 13.61
C LYS A 69 11.52 -0.32 12.55
N TYR A 70 11.85 0.93 12.83
CA TYR A 70 12.73 1.77 12.01
C TYR A 70 13.94 2.19 12.84
N GLU A 71 15.13 1.94 12.32
CA GLU A 71 16.36 2.52 12.86
C GLU A 71 16.61 3.90 12.24
N LYS A 72 17.40 4.73 12.90
CA LYS A 72 17.76 6.08 12.43
C LYS A 72 18.23 6.14 10.96
N LYS A 73 18.97 5.12 10.50
CA LYS A 73 19.44 5.02 9.10
C LYS A 73 18.29 4.91 8.08
N ASP A 74 17.13 4.41 8.51
CA ASP A 74 15.96 4.19 7.67
C ASP A 74 14.99 5.38 7.65
N TYR A 75 15.21 6.40 8.49
CA TYR A 75 14.31 7.55 8.63
C TYR A 75 14.08 8.32 7.31
N PRO A 76 15.12 8.59 6.48
CA PRO A 76 14.89 9.24 5.19
C PRO A 76 13.91 8.45 4.30
N ARG A 77 14.00 7.11 4.32
CA ARG A 77 13.10 6.23 3.57
C ARG A 77 11.70 6.21 4.17
N PHE A 78 11.60 6.21 5.50
CA PHE A 78 10.32 6.26 6.22
C PHE A 78 9.56 7.55 5.89
N TYR A 79 10.17 8.71 6.12
CA TYR A 79 9.54 10.01 5.84
C TYR A 79 9.27 10.21 4.34
N GLY A 80 10.16 9.73 3.47
CA GLY A 80 9.90 9.70 2.02
C GLY A 80 8.66 8.88 1.66
N THR A 81 8.41 7.77 2.38
CA THR A 81 7.19 6.98 2.21
C THR A 81 5.95 7.77 2.65
N LEU A 82 6.01 8.48 3.78
CA LEU A 82 4.89 9.31 4.27
C LEU A 82 4.49 10.39 3.24
N TYR A 83 5.46 11.10 2.68
CA TYR A 83 5.22 12.06 1.60
C TYR A 83 4.63 11.40 0.35
N ALA A 84 5.14 10.24 -0.05
CA ALA A 84 4.66 9.53 -1.23
C ALA A 84 3.19 9.06 -1.07
N ILE A 85 2.80 8.70 0.15
CA ILE A 85 1.41 8.30 0.44
C ILE A 85 0.50 9.47 0.81
N GLY A 86 1.00 10.71 0.87
CA GLY A 86 0.21 11.92 1.13
C GLY A 86 -0.06 12.25 2.60
N VAL A 87 0.57 11.56 3.54
CA VAL A 87 0.46 11.84 4.98
C VAL A 87 1.04 13.22 5.29
N ASN A 88 0.36 13.99 6.13
CA ASN A 88 0.75 15.36 6.48
C ASN A 88 1.16 15.53 7.95
N SER A 89 0.84 14.60 8.84
CA SER A 89 1.28 14.65 10.24
C SER A 89 1.60 13.28 10.84
N VAL A 90 2.35 13.31 11.94
CA VAL A 90 2.76 12.16 12.73
C VAL A 90 2.30 12.35 14.16
N VAL A 91 1.60 11.36 14.71
CA VAL A 91 1.28 11.28 16.12
C VAL A 91 2.42 10.53 16.81
N TRP A 92 3.21 11.24 17.60
CA TRP A 92 4.25 10.69 18.46
C TRP A 92 3.67 10.25 19.80
N VAL A 93 3.99 9.02 20.20
CA VAL A 93 3.55 8.41 21.45
C VAL A 93 4.76 7.94 22.26
N ASP A 94 4.87 8.44 23.49
CA ASP A 94 5.90 8.07 24.46
C ASP A 94 5.30 8.05 25.88
N GLY A 95 4.97 6.85 26.33
CA GLY A 95 4.21 6.56 27.54
C GLY A 95 2.81 7.18 27.49
N GLU A 96 2.53 8.05 28.46
CA GLU A 96 1.28 8.81 28.52
C GLU A 96 1.30 10.07 27.65
N ASN A 97 2.47 10.42 27.10
CA ASN A 97 2.59 11.58 26.21
C ASN A 97 2.17 11.21 24.80
N GLN A 98 1.24 11.97 24.25
CA GLN A 98 0.85 11.91 22.86
C GLN A 98 0.84 13.32 22.28
N ILE A 99 1.53 13.53 21.16
CA ILE A 99 1.57 14.82 20.47
C ILE A 99 1.58 14.64 18.97
N GLU A 100 0.78 15.44 18.28
CA GLU A 100 0.78 15.51 16.83
C GLU A 100 1.82 16.53 16.35
N VAL A 101 2.58 16.15 15.34
CA VAL A 101 3.62 16.98 14.72
C VAL A 101 3.45 16.94 13.21
N GLU A 102 3.44 18.11 12.58
CA GLU A 102 3.39 18.23 11.12
C GLU A 102 4.64 17.62 10.48
N LEU A 103 4.46 16.83 9.41
CA LEU A 103 5.54 16.10 8.76
C LEU A 103 6.67 17.01 8.26
N THR A 104 6.32 18.21 7.77
CA THR A 104 7.26 19.23 7.26
C THR A 104 8.19 19.78 8.35
N ARG A 105 7.80 19.68 9.62
CA ARG A 105 8.61 20.08 10.77
C ARG A 105 9.59 18.99 11.20
N ILE A 106 9.32 17.74 10.85
CA ILE A 106 10.17 16.59 11.16
C ILE A 106 11.20 16.37 10.04
N ALA A 107 10.74 16.31 8.80
CA ALA A 107 11.56 16.05 7.63
C ALA A 107 11.21 17.05 6.52
N ARG A 108 12.17 17.36 5.65
CA ARG A 108 11.90 18.19 4.47
C ARG A 108 11.58 17.30 3.28
N GLN A 109 10.50 17.62 2.57
CA GLN A 109 10.21 17.00 1.28
C GLN A 109 11.24 17.47 0.26
N ALA A 110 11.69 16.56 -0.60
CA ALA A 110 12.52 16.93 -1.75
C ALA A 110 11.70 17.77 -2.73
N ASP A 111 12.24 18.91 -3.14
CA ASP A 111 11.64 19.77 -4.16
C ASP A 111 12.13 19.36 -5.55
N PHE A 112 11.20 18.89 -6.39
CA PHE A 112 11.47 18.48 -7.76
C PHE A 112 10.98 19.50 -8.79
N SER A 113 10.48 20.66 -8.36
CA SER A 113 9.93 21.71 -9.24
C SER A 113 10.94 22.21 -10.28
N GLN A 114 12.24 22.16 -9.96
CA GLN A 114 13.33 22.57 -10.84
C GLN A 114 13.70 21.52 -11.90
N LEU A 115 13.19 20.28 -11.78
CA LEU A 115 13.41 19.24 -12.80
C LEU A 115 12.46 19.45 -13.98
N GLU A 116 12.94 19.10 -15.18
CA GLU A 116 12.09 19.05 -16.37
C GLU A 116 10.86 18.14 -16.12
N PRO A 117 9.65 18.49 -16.59
CA PRO A 117 8.43 17.72 -16.28
C PRO A 117 8.48 16.22 -16.61
N LYS A 118 9.33 15.82 -17.57
CA LYS A 118 9.55 14.40 -17.93
C LYS A 118 10.48 13.66 -16.98
N LYS A 119 11.32 14.37 -16.22
CA LYS A 119 12.26 13.84 -15.23
C LYS A 119 11.73 13.92 -13.80
N GLN A 120 10.64 14.66 -13.59
CA GLN A 120 9.98 14.71 -12.29
C GLN A 120 9.48 13.31 -11.92
N PRO A 121 9.79 12.82 -10.70
CA PRO A 121 9.26 11.57 -10.21
C PRO A 121 7.74 11.62 -10.14
N LEU A 122 7.09 10.52 -10.52
CA LEU A 122 5.64 10.40 -10.39
C LEU A 122 5.28 10.16 -8.93
N PHE A 123 4.37 10.98 -8.39
CA PHE A 123 3.72 10.79 -7.11
C PHE A 123 2.23 11.04 -7.26
N ASN A 124 1.39 10.04 -7.00
CA ASN A 124 -0.05 10.22 -6.91
C ASN A 124 -0.51 10.16 -5.45
N SER A 125 -0.07 11.11 -4.61
CA SER A 125 -0.33 11.10 -3.17
C SER A 125 -1.83 11.07 -2.84
N THR A 126 -2.67 11.80 -3.58
CA THR A 126 -4.14 11.78 -3.38
C THR A 126 -4.76 10.41 -3.71
N LEU A 127 -4.28 9.75 -4.78
CA LEU A 127 -4.71 8.39 -5.11
C LEU A 127 -4.21 7.38 -4.07
N GLN A 128 -2.98 7.55 -3.56
CA GLN A 128 -2.43 6.72 -2.51
C GLN A 128 -3.27 6.84 -1.22
N LEU A 129 -3.57 8.05 -0.75
CA LEU A 129 -4.42 8.28 0.43
C LEU A 129 -5.79 7.63 0.27
N SER A 130 -6.53 7.99 -0.78
CA SER A 130 -7.88 7.46 -1.02
C SER A 130 -7.87 5.93 -1.19
N GLY A 131 -6.85 5.37 -1.85
CA GLY A 131 -6.64 3.93 -1.95
C GLY A 131 -6.33 3.27 -0.61
N ILE A 132 -5.50 3.87 0.23
CA ILE A 132 -5.19 3.36 1.58
C ILE A 132 -6.45 3.35 2.43
N TYR A 133 -7.18 4.47 2.51
CA TYR A 133 -8.41 4.56 3.29
C TYR A 133 -9.43 3.51 2.84
N PHE A 134 -9.70 3.44 1.54
CA PHE A 134 -10.64 2.49 0.99
C PHE A 134 -10.24 1.04 1.30
N MET A 135 -8.97 0.67 1.10
CA MET A 135 -8.51 -0.70 1.29
C MET A 135 -8.38 -1.10 2.76
N GLN A 136 -8.04 -0.16 3.65
CA GLN A 136 -8.07 -0.36 5.11
C GLN A 136 -9.47 -0.75 5.58
N GLU A 137 -10.49 -0.03 5.09
CA GLU A 137 -11.87 -0.30 5.46
C GLU A 137 -12.40 -1.54 4.73
N LEU A 138 -12.27 -1.63 3.40
CA LEU A 138 -12.78 -2.75 2.59
C LEU A 138 -12.30 -4.12 3.10
N ARG A 139 -11.02 -4.24 3.48
CA ARG A 139 -10.43 -5.51 3.95
C ARG A 139 -10.57 -5.76 5.45
N ARG A 140 -11.24 -4.85 6.19
CA ARG A 140 -11.55 -5.05 7.59
C ARG A 140 -12.49 -6.26 7.77
N PRO A 141 -12.17 -7.24 8.66
CA PRO A 141 -12.97 -8.45 8.86
C PRO A 141 -14.23 -8.21 9.71
N ILE A 142 -15.07 -7.26 9.28
CA ILE A 142 -16.38 -6.93 9.85
C ILE A 142 -17.50 -7.32 8.89
N LYS A 143 -18.68 -7.58 9.45
CA LYS A 143 -19.88 -7.81 8.65
C LYS A 143 -20.32 -6.52 7.97
N LYS A 144 -21.11 -6.63 6.90
CA LYS A 144 -21.56 -5.46 6.13
C LYS A 144 -22.44 -4.53 6.97
N GLU A 145 -23.20 -5.08 7.90
CA GLU A 145 -24.12 -4.35 8.78
C GLU A 145 -23.38 -3.61 9.90
N GLU A 146 -22.17 -4.06 10.27
CA GLU A 146 -21.31 -3.42 11.27
C GLU A 146 -20.51 -2.25 10.68
N ARG A 147 -20.53 -2.07 9.35
CA ARG A 147 -19.83 -0.98 8.66
C ARG A 147 -20.60 0.32 8.80
N THR A 148 -20.08 1.20 9.62
CA THR A 148 -20.59 2.57 9.77
C THR A 148 -20.07 3.52 8.67
N VAL A 149 -18.94 3.19 8.06
CA VAL A 149 -18.30 4.01 7.02
C VAL A 149 -18.98 3.79 5.66
N ASN A 150 -19.19 4.88 4.93
CA ASN A 150 -19.76 4.85 3.60
C ASN A 150 -18.72 4.40 2.55
N LEU A 151 -18.56 3.08 2.40
CA LEU A 151 -17.65 2.49 1.42
C LEU A 151 -17.90 2.96 -0.02
N ARG A 152 -19.15 3.30 -0.36
CA ARG A 152 -19.49 3.77 -1.71
C ARG A 152 -18.90 5.15 -1.98
N GLU A 153 -18.95 6.05 -1.02
CA GLU A 153 -18.37 7.39 -1.14
C GLU A 153 -16.85 7.31 -1.27
N MET A 154 -16.20 6.46 -0.46
CA MET A 154 -14.76 6.20 -0.58
C MET A 154 -14.39 5.58 -1.94
N GLU A 155 -15.22 4.66 -2.46
CA GLU A 155 -15.05 4.07 -3.79
C GLU A 155 -15.19 5.13 -4.89
N GLU A 156 -16.20 6.00 -4.80
CA GLU A 156 -16.42 7.08 -5.77
C GLU A 156 -15.26 8.08 -5.77
N GLU A 157 -14.75 8.46 -4.59
CA GLU A 157 -13.56 9.31 -4.45
C GLU A 157 -12.32 8.63 -5.06
N LEU A 158 -12.08 7.36 -4.71
CA LEU A 158 -10.99 6.56 -5.27
C LEU A 158 -11.07 6.51 -6.80
N ILE A 159 -12.25 6.29 -7.37
CA ILE A 159 -12.47 6.26 -8.82
C ILE A 159 -12.16 7.61 -9.48
N VAL A 160 -12.57 8.72 -8.86
CA VAL A 160 -12.24 10.07 -9.36
C VAL A 160 -10.73 10.29 -9.37
N ASN A 161 -10.04 9.88 -8.30
CA ASN A 161 -8.58 10.00 -8.20
C ASN A 161 -7.86 9.07 -9.19
N LEU A 162 -8.35 7.86 -9.41
CA LEU A 162 -7.84 6.92 -10.42
C LEU A 162 -7.88 7.56 -11.81
N LYS A 163 -9.02 8.13 -12.21
CA LYS A 163 -9.21 8.75 -13.53
C LYS A 163 -8.26 9.92 -13.80
N LYS A 164 -7.92 10.69 -12.76
CA LYS A 164 -7.02 11.85 -12.85
C LYS A 164 -5.53 11.47 -12.84
N SER A 165 -5.20 10.24 -12.42
CA SER A 165 -3.82 9.84 -12.17
C SER A 165 -3.12 9.29 -13.42
N GLU A 166 -1.80 9.45 -13.43
CA GLU A 166 -0.90 8.72 -14.33
C GLU A 166 -0.30 7.52 -13.58
N PHE A 167 0.19 6.53 -14.31
CA PHE A 167 0.76 5.31 -13.75
C PHE A 167 2.09 5.00 -14.42
N LEU A 168 2.99 4.39 -13.66
CA LEU A 168 4.16 3.74 -14.22
C LEU A 168 3.80 2.31 -14.59
N VAL A 169 4.08 1.93 -15.83
CA VAL A 169 3.98 0.54 -16.31
C VAL A 169 5.38 0.05 -16.62
N ALA A 170 5.73 -1.10 -16.06
CA ALA A 170 7.04 -1.72 -16.29
C ALA A 170 7.14 -2.28 -17.70
N MET A 171 8.28 -2.05 -18.33
CA MET A 171 8.65 -2.56 -19.64
C MET A 171 10.07 -3.10 -19.56
N ALA A 172 10.25 -4.39 -19.86
CA ALA A 172 11.55 -4.98 -20.07
C ALA A 172 11.87 -4.92 -21.56
N THR A 173 13.01 -4.34 -21.92
CA THR A 173 13.55 -4.44 -23.28
C THR A 173 14.45 -5.65 -23.36
N ASP A 174 14.28 -6.49 -24.38
CA ASP A 174 15.17 -7.63 -24.61
C ASP A 174 16.61 -7.11 -24.91
N PRO A 175 17.66 -7.63 -24.25
CA PRO A 175 19.04 -7.25 -24.53
C PRO A 175 19.49 -7.52 -25.96
N GLU A 176 18.92 -8.54 -26.63
CA GLU A 176 19.27 -8.91 -28.00
C GLU A 176 18.42 -8.19 -29.06
N ASP A 177 17.22 -7.75 -28.69
CA ASP A 177 16.31 -7.03 -29.57
C ASP A 177 15.58 -5.89 -28.84
N PRO A 178 16.06 -4.64 -28.93
CA PRO A 178 15.43 -3.49 -28.26
C PRO A 178 14.01 -3.18 -28.77
N THR A 179 13.55 -3.83 -29.86
CA THR A 179 12.17 -3.73 -30.35
C THR A 179 11.21 -4.71 -29.68
N LYS A 180 11.73 -5.78 -29.05
CA LYS A 180 10.93 -6.69 -28.21
C LYS A 180 10.76 -6.12 -26.81
N VAL A 181 9.60 -5.51 -26.59
CA VAL A 181 9.16 -5.07 -25.27
C VAL A 181 8.40 -6.21 -24.59
N ASN A 182 8.96 -6.74 -23.51
CA ASN A 182 8.30 -7.71 -22.65
C ASN A 182 7.68 -7.01 -21.44
N ILE A 183 6.39 -7.21 -21.19
CA ILE A 183 5.67 -6.58 -20.09
C ILE A 183 5.65 -7.56 -18.90
N PRO A 184 6.27 -7.23 -17.76
CA PRO A 184 6.23 -8.07 -16.59
C PRO A 184 4.79 -8.27 -16.10
N TYR A 185 4.49 -9.48 -15.61
CA TYR A 185 3.22 -9.80 -15.00
C TYR A 185 3.43 -10.56 -13.69
N LEU A 186 2.40 -10.57 -12.85
CA LEU A 186 2.30 -11.35 -11.63
C LEU A 186 1.32 -12.50 -11.83
N LYS A 187 1.54 -13.63 -11.14
CA LYS A 187 0.57 -14.71 -11.05
C LYS A 187 -0.01 -14.74 -9.64
N ASN A 188 -1.33 -14.79 -9.51
CA ASN A 188 -1.98 -15.01 -8.21
C ASN A 188 -1.95 -16.51 -7.83
N LYS A 189 -2.41 -16.84 -6.61
CA LYS A 189 -2.50 -18.25 -6.14
C LYS A 189 -3.38 -19.14 -7.04
N GLN A 190 -4.31 -18.56 -7.79
CA GLN A 190 -5.21 -19.27 -8.71
C GLN A 190 -4.59 -19.47 -10.11
N GLY A 191 -3.36 -19.00 -10.32
CA GLY A 191 -2.67 -19.06 -11.61
C GLY A 191 -3.05 -17.94 -12.59
N ASP A 192 -3.90 -17.00 -12.18
CA ASP A 192 -4.30 -15.87 -13.02
C ASP A 192 -3.17 -14.88 -13.20
N ILE A 193 -3.05 -14.39 -14.42
CA ILE A 193 -2.08 -13.37 -14.79
C ILE A 193 -2.66 -11.98 -14.47
N LEU A 194 -1.93 -11.21 -13.67
CA LEU A 194 -2.24 -9.85 -13.27
C LEU A 194 -1.12 -8.92 -13.76
N GLN A 195 -1.47 -7.83 -14.43
CA GLN A 195 -0.49 -6.87 -14.91
C GLN A 195 -0.28 -5.75 -13.87
N PRO A 196 0.94 -5.54 -13.38
CA PRO A 196 1.20 -4.52 -12.38
C PRO A 196 1.21 -3.11 -13.00
N ALA A 197 0.62 -2.16 -12.27
CA ALA A 197 0.71 -0.73 -12.52
C ALA A 197 1.09 -0.03 -11.20
N PHE A 198 1.91 1.01 -11.27
CA PHE A 198 2.45 1.67 -10.07
C PHE A 198 2.06 3.14 -10.05
N THR A 199 1.67 3.63 -8.88
CA THR A 199 1.28 5.03 -8.69
C THR A 199 2.47 5.95 -8.45
N ASP A 200 3.64 5.39 -8.18
CA ASP A 200 4.85 6.16 -7.86
C ASP A 200 6.12 5.36 -8.12
N VAL A 201 7.24 6.07 -8.06
CA VAL A 201 8.56 5.51 -8.32
C VAL A 201 9.01 4.54 -7.23
N MET A 202 8.61 4.76 -5.97
CA MET A 202 9.04 3.91 -4.85
C MET A 202 8.43 2.51 -4.97
N GLU A 203 7.15 2.43 -5.33
CA GLU A 203 6.48 1.16 -5.56
C GLU A 203 7.05 0.43 -6.79
N PHE A 204 7.34 1.16 -7.87
CA PHE A 204 8.03 0.62 -9.04
C PHE A 204 9.39 0.04 -8.68
N ASP A 205 10.21 0.75 -7.90
CA ASP A 205 11.54 0.31 -7.48
C ASP A 205 11.47 -0.95 -6.59
N LYS A 206 10.50 -1.02 -5.67
CA LYS A 206 10.24 -2.22 -4.87
C LYS A 206 9.91 -3.43 -5.75
N PHE A 207 9.13 -3.22 -6.81
CA PHE A 207 8.80 -4.28 -7.76
C PHE A 207 10.01 -4.70 -8.61
N ALA A 208 10.78 -3.72 -9.09
CA ALA A 208 11.94 -3.96 -9.95
C ALA A 208 13.05 -4.74 -9.20
N ARG A 209 13.18 -4.59 -7.87
CA ARG A 209 14.19 -5.27 -7.04
C ARG A 209 15.61 -5.18 -7.63
N GLY A 210 15.98 -4.01 -8.16
CA GLY A 210 17.27 -3.76 -8.79
C GLY A 210 17.43 -4.31 -10.21
N LYS A 211 16.40 -4.93 -10.80
CA LYS A 211 16.39 -5.29 -12.23
C LYS A 211 16.28 -4.03 -13.08
N LYS A 212 16.96 -4.02 -14.23
CA LYS A 212 16.88 -2.94 -15.23
C LYS A 212 15.54 -3.00 -15.99
N LEU A 213 14.46 -2.60 -15.33
CA LEU A 213 13.17 -2.37 -15.96
C LEU A 213 13.05 -0.90 -16.34
N ARG A 214 12.48 -0.62 -17.53
CA ARG A 214 12.08 0.73 -17.91
C ARG A 214 10.66 0.97 -17.41
N ALA A 215 10.36 2.20 -17.02
CA ALA A 215 8.99 2.62 -16.69
C ALA A 215 8.47 3.53 -17.80
N ALA A 216 7.26 3.27 -18.30
CA ALA A 216 6.50 4.24 -19.07
C ALA A 216 5.48 4.92 -18.17
N LYS A 217 5.40 6.25 -18.25
CA LYS A 217 4.34 7.02 -17.62
C LYS A 217 3.11 7.06 -18.54
N VAL A 218 1.98 6.60 -18.03
CA VAL A 218 0.76 6.36 -18.81
C VAL A 218 -0.47 6.87 -18.05
N PRO A 219 -1.32 7.72 -18.65
CA PRO A 219 -2.60 8.10 -18.06
C PRO A 219 -3.54 6.90 -17.84
N PHE A 220 -4.37 6.93 -16.79
CA PHE A 220 -5.34 5.86 -16.50
C PHE A 220 -6.19 5.44 -17.71
N ALA A 221 -6.66 6.41 -18.49
CA ALA A 221 -7.48 6.19 -19.69
C ALA A 221 -6.80 5.34 -20.77
N LYS A 222 -5.46 5.23 -20.76
CA LYS A 222 -4.70 4.43 -21.72
C LYS A 222 -4.35 3.03 -21.19
N LEU A 223 -4.58 2.74 -19.91
CA LEU A 223 -4.31 1.42 -19.34
C LEU A 223 -5.06 0.27 -20.04
N PRO A 224 -6.35 0.40 -20.45
CA PRO A 224 -7.04 -0.65 -21.21
C PRO A 224 -6.32 -1.06 -22.49
N GLY A 225 -5.66 -0.13 -23.17
CA GLY A 225 -4.92 -0.41 -24.40
C GLY A 225 -3.57 -1.09 -24.16
N LEU A 226 -3.09 -1.12 -22.92
CA LEU A 226 -1.80 -1.72 -22.54
C LEU A 226 -1.94 -3.06 -21.81
N ILE A 227 -3.17 -3.48 -21.48
CA ILE A 227 -3.36 -4.76 -20.81
C ILE A 227 -3.06 -5.90 -21.80
N ILE A 228 -2.12 -6.77 -21.44
CA ILE A 228 -1.80 -7.93 -22.27
C ILE A 228 -3.01 -8.87 -22.33
N ASN A 229 -3.24 -9.51 -23.49
CA ASN A 229 -4.42 -10.36 -23.72
C ASN A 229 -4.61 -11.46 -22.66
N GLN A 230 -3.52 -12.00 -22.12
CA GLN A 230 -3.56 -13.06 -21.11
C GLN A 230 -3.88 -12.53 -19.70
N ALA A 231 -3.69 -11.24 -19.43
CA ALA A 231 -3.93 -10.67 -18.12
C ALA A 231 -5.43 -10.47 -17.88
N LYS A 232 -5.91 -11.03 -16.76
CA LYS A 232 -7.31 -10.93 -16.31
C LYS A 232 -7.62 -9.59 -15.66
N ALA A 233 -6.62 -8.95 -15.07
CA ALA A 233 -6.78 -7.69 -14.35
C ALA A 233 -5.48 -6.90 -14.30
N PHE A 234 -5.60 -5.60 -14.03
CA PHE A 234 -4.48 -4.84 -13.47
C PHE A 234 -4.42 -5.01 -11.97
N VAL A 235 -3.20 -4.97 -11.44
CA VAL A 235 -2.95 -4.83 -10.01
C VAL A 235 -2.19 -3.53 -9.77
N ILE A 236 -2.88 -2.57 -9.17
CA ILE A 236 -2.32 -1.27 -8.80
C ILE A 236 -1.62 -1.41 -7.45
N ASN A 237 -0.33 -1.05 -7.42
CA ASN A 237 0.54 -1.11 -6.23
C ASN A 237 0.52 -2.49 -5.54
N PRO A 238 1.04 -3.54 -6.19
CA PRO A 238 0.99 -4.91 -5.66
C PRO A 238 1.70 -5.10 -4.31
N MET A 239 2.69 -4.26 -3.97
CA MET A 239 3.42 -4.27 -2.70
C MET A 239 2.85 -3.26 -1.68
N GLY A 240 1.85 -2.46 -2.07
CA GLY A 240 1.13 -1.51 -1.23
C GLY A 240 -0.35 -1.91 -1.08
N PHE A 241 -1.26 -0.94 -1.29
CA PHE A 241 -2.69 -1.16 -1.09
C PHE A 241 -3.30 -2.25 -2.01
N ASN A 242 -2.59 -2.63 -3.09
CA ASN A 242 -2.89 -3.82 -3.90
C ASN A 242 -4.35 -3.84 -4.40
N LEU A 243 -4.73 -2.84 -5.19
CA LEU A 243 -6.06 -2.76 -5.80
C LEU A 243 -6.09 -3.58 -7.09
N ILE A 244 -6.97 -4.56 -7.15
CA ILE A 244 -7.18 -5.38 -8.34
C ILE A 244 -8.34 -4.79 -9.12
N LEU A 245 -8.10 -4.43 -10.38
CA LEU A 245 -9.11 -3.95 -11.32
C LEU A 245 -9.22 -4.92 -12.46
N ASP A 246 -10.27 -5.73 -12.46
CA ASP A 246 -10.55 -6.61 -13.59
C ASP A 246 -10.97 -5.81 -14.83
N ARG A 247 -11.01 -6.49 -15.98
CA ARG A 247 -11.37 -5.85 -17.25
C ARG A 247 -12.77 -5.23 -17.25
N VAL A 248 -13.72 -5.82 -16.53
CA VAL A 248 -15.10 -5.31 -16.42
C VAL A 248 -15.14 -4.05 -15.57
N GLN A 249 -14.46 -4.04 -14.43
CA GLN A 249 -14.33 -2.88 -13.55
C GLN A 249 -13.60 -1.74 -14.25
N LEU A 250 -12.48 -2.03 -14.90
CA LEU A 250 -11.72 -1.04 -15.67
C LEU A 250 -12.57 -0.45 -16.79
N GLY A 251 -13.32 -1.30 -17.50
CA GLY A 251 -14.27 -0.87 -18.52
C GLY A 251 -15.39 0.02 -17.97
N LYS A 252 -16.02 -0.38 -16.85
CA LYS A 252 -17.07 0.41 -16.17
C LYS A 252 -16.57 1.77 -15.72
N ILE A 253 -15.37 1.84 -15.15
CA ILE A 253 -14.78 3.10 -14.69
C ILE A 253 -14.60 4.05 -15.89
N LEU A 254 -14.11 3.53 -17.02
CA LEU A 254 -13.78 4.32 -18.20
C LEU A 254 -14.93 4.50 -19.21
N GLY A 255 -16.05 3.79 -19.03
CA GLY A 255 -17.17 3.79 -19.98
C GLY A 255 -16.84 3.08 -21.30
N VAL A 256 -15.97 2.08 -21.27
CA VAL A 256 -15.53 1.31 -22.46
C VAL A 256 -15.69 -0.18 -22.23
N GLU A 257 -15.92 -0.95 -23.30
CA GLU A 257 -15.87 -2.40 -23.22
C GLU A 257 -14.44 -2.89 -23.45
N ILE A 258 -13.97 -3.78 -22.56
CA ILE A 258 -12.65 -4.40 -22.66
C ILE A 258 -12.87 -5.90 -22.90
N PRO A 259 -12.32 -6.48 -23.98
CA PRO A 259 -12.52 -7.89 -24.30
C PRO A 259 -12.01 -8.79 -23.16
N PRO A 260 -12.61 -9.96 -22.92
CA PRO A 260 -12.14 -10.87 -21.86
C PRO A 260 -10.70 -11.33 -22.12
N ALA A 261 -10.01 -11.77 -21.05
CA ALA A 261 -8.66 -12.31 -21.20
C ALA A 261 -8.66 -13.59 -22.02
N SER A 262 -7.70 -13.73 -22.93
CA SER A 262 -7.49 -14.96 -23.69
C SER A 262 -6.94 -16.06 -22.77
N VAL A 263 -7.47 -17.27 -22.89
CA VAL A 263 -6.91 -18.46 -22.24
C VAL A 263 -5.45 -18.61 -22.70
N PRO A 264 -4.47 -18.83 -21.81
CA PRO A 264 -3.09 -18.99 -22.23
C PRO A 264 -2.98 -20.17 -23.20
N ALA A 265 -2.58 -19.92 -24.45
CA ALA A 265 -2.06 -20.96 -25.31
C ALA A 265 -0.78 -21.49 -24.66
N GLU A 266 -0.61 -22.81 -24.61
CA GLU A 266 0.48 -23.52 -23.94
C GLU A 266 1.88 -23.29 -24.58
N SER A 267 2.08 -22.19 -25.31
CA SER A 267 3.34 -21.90 -26.01
C SER A 267 3.51 -20.40 -26.29
N ALA A 268 4.07 -19.66 -25.34
CA ALA A 268 4.87 -18.47 -25.62
C ALA A 268 5.75 -18.14 -24.39
N PRO A 269 7.06 -17.87 -24.56
CA PRO A 269 7.97 -17.62 -23.44
C PRO A 269 7.77 -16.18 -22.94
N ALA A 270 6.75 -15.96 -22.11
CA ALA A 270 6.62 -14.73 -21.34
C ALA A 270 7.34 -14.93 -20.00
N ALA A 271 8.53 -14.34 -19.85
CA ALA A 271 9.32 -14.43 -18.62
C ALA A 271 8.51 -13.95 -17.42
N ALA A 272 8.05 -14.89 -16.59
CA ALA A 272 7.34 -14.60 -15.35
C ALA A 272 8.29 -13.86 -14.41
N ALA A 273 7.84 -12.72 -13.87
CA ALA A 273 8.41 -12.23 -12.62
C ALA A 273 7.82 -13.11 -11.50
N THR A 274 8.47 -14.23 -11.19
CA THR A 274 8.07 -15.09 -10.07
C THR A 274 8.15 -14.29 -8.78
N GLN A 275 7.01 -13.83 -8.29
CA GLN A 275 6.81 -13.40 -6.91
C GLN A 275 5.68 -14.26 -6.36
N GLU A 276 6.05 -15.35 -5.68
CA GLU A 276 5.15 -16.04 -4.77
C GLU A 276 4.84 -15.09 -3.62
N THR A 277 3.62 -14.56 -3.59
CA THR A 277 3.07 -13.98 -2.38
C THR A 277 2.82 -15.12 -1.40
N LYS A 278 3.80 -15.41 -0.53
CA LYS A 278 3.56 -16.16 0.71
C LYS A 278 2.61 -15.35 1.58
N ALA A 279 1.31 -15.49 1.34
CA ALA A 279 0.32 -15.26 2.37
C ALA A 279 0.44 -16.45 3.35
N SER A 280 1.07 -16.19 4.50
CA SER A 280 1.05 -17.07 5.66
C SER A 280 -0.39 -17.14 6.16
N GLU A 281 -1.09 -18.22 5.82
CA GLU A 281 -2.24 -18.68 6.59
C GLU A 281 -1.67 -19.30 7.87
N GLY A 282 -1.88 -18.62 9.00
CA GLY A 282 -1.84 -19.29 10.29
C GLY A 282 -3.06 -20.19 10.35
N GLU A 283 -2.84 -21.51 10.29
CA GLU A 283 -3.84 -22.49 10.68
C GLU A 283 -4.31 -22.17 12.11
N VAL A 284 -5.57 -21.76 12.22
CA VAL A 284 -6.32 -21.85 13.48
C VAL A 284 -6.57 -23.34 13.69
N LYS A 285 -5.67 -24.01 14.43
CA LYS A 285 -6.05 -25.24 15.11
C LYS A 285 -6.96 -24.87 16.26
N ALA A 286 -8.24 -25.21 16.12
CA ALA A 286 -9.14 -25.33 17.25
C ALA A 286 -8.54 -26.37 18.21
N GLU A 287 -8.11 -25.90 19.37
CA GLU A 287 -7.79 -26.77 20.49
C GLU A 287 -9.12 -27.19 21.11
N GLU A 288 -9.52 -28.45 20.86
CA GLU A 288 -10.61 -29.11 21.59
C GLU A 288 -10.28 -29.10 23.08
N ALA A 289 -11.23 -28.59 23.87
CA ALA A 289 -11.21 -28.67 25.32
C ALA A 289 -11.15 -30.14 25.77
N PRO A 290 -10.27 -30.52 26.70
CA PRO A 290 -10.33 -31.85 27.29
C PRO A 290 -11.52 -31.90 28.25
N ALA A 291 -12.50 -32.74 27.90
CA ALA A 291 -13.56 -33.16 28.79
C ALA A 291 -12.97 -33.92 29.98
N ALA A 292 -13.47 -33.58 31.16
CA ALA A 292 -13.18 -34.25 32.41
C ALA A 292 -13.84 -35.63 32.46
N GLU A 293 -13.09 -36.69 32.75
CA GLU A 293 -13.55 -37.89 33.45
C GLU A 293 -12.41 -38.48 34.31
N THR A 294 -12.48 -38.23 35.62
CA THR A 294 -12.02 -39.13 36.71
C THR A 294 -12.87 -40.43 36.73
N PRO A 295 -12.60 -41.46 37.57
CA PRO A 295 -11.42 -41.81 38.39
C PRO A 295 -11.03 -43.31 38.30
N VAL A 296 -9.82 -43.73 38.73
CA VAL A 296 -9.63 -45.06 39.35
C VAL A 296 -8.48 -45.05 40.38
N GLN A 297 -8.86 -45.36 41.63
CA GLN A 297 -8.15 -45.84 42.84
C GLN A 297 -6.95 -45.06 43.39
#